data_AF-A0A968ZVP5-F1
#
_entry.id   AF-A0A968ZVP5-F1
#
_cell.length_a   1.000
_cell.length_b   1.000
_cell.length_c   1.000
_cell.angle_alpha   90.00
_cell.angle_beta   90.00
_cell.angle_gamma   90.00
#
_symmetry.space_group_name_H-M   'P 1'
#
loop_
_entity.id
_entity.type
_entity.pdbx_description
1 polymer ?
#
loop_
_entity_poly.entity_id
_entity_poly.type
_entity_poly.pdbx_seq_one_letter_code
_entity_poly.pdbx_strand_id
1 'polypeptide(L)'
;MEKAATISYEAGIAALVGAGIVLAGFAFAGQKLMGTAAFAPRLGKYQQQWEQVHQAIAVWDLQTAKANLIPLSHSRDRCVAEFAQNLNQQLSTQGAEAFRAVNQIKRSLNDQADCKLEITPYEFSP
;
A
#
# COMPACT_ATOMS: atom_id res chain seq x y z
N MET A 1 31.62 -59.68 34.10
CA MET A 1 31.21 -58.58 33.22
C MET A 1 31.06 -57.34 34.09
N GLU A 2 31.79 -56.30 33.73
CA GLU A 2 32.18 -55.15 34.56
C GLU A 2 31.13 -54.03 34.64
N LYS A 3 31.10 -53.41 35.83
CA LYS A 3 30.78 -52.02 36.24
C LYS A 3 29.87 -51.08 35.41
N ALA A 4 28.79 -50.67 36.08
CA ALA A 4 28.36 -49.30 36.46
C ALA A 4 28.57 -48.10 35.51
N ALA A 5 27.50 -47.31 35.29
CA ALA A 5 27.42 -45.88 35.64
C ALA A 5 26.02 -45.30 35.37
N THR A 6 25.34 -44.86 36.44
CA THR A 6 24.24 -43.88 36.43
C THR A 6 24.80 -42.49 36.13
N ILE A 7 24.16 -41.72 35.25
CA ILE A 7 24.32 -40.26 35.19
C ILE A 7 22.95 -39.61 34.94
N SER A 8 22.50 -38.89 35.95
CA SER A 8 21.41 -37.90 35.91
C SER A 8 22.03 -36.54 35.57
N TYR A 9 21.46 -35.81 34.62
CA TYR A 9 21.76 -34.39 34.40
C TYR A 9 20.47 -33.58 34.54
N GLU A 10 20.31 -32.96 35.71
CA GLU A 10 19.49 -31.76 35.86
C GLU A 10 20.26 -30.54 35.32
N ALA A 11 19.48 -29.50 35.01
CA ALA A 11 19.84 -28.08 34.98
C ALA A 11 20.12 -27.41 33.63
N GLY A 12 19.27 -26.41 33.34
CA GLY A 12 19.56 -25.20 32.56
C GLY A 12 19.63 -25.42 31.05
N ILE A 13 19.35 -24.46 30.17
CA ILE A 13 19.38 -23.00 30.28
C ILE A 13 18.44 -22.46 29.18
N ALA A 14 17.82 -21.32 29.48
CA ALA A 14 17.02 -20.49 28.59
C ALA A 14 17.73 -20.04 27.30
N ALA A 15 16.94 -19.82 26.24
CA ALA A 15 17.14 -18.79 25.21
C ALA A 15 15.81 -18.63 24.45
N LEU A 16 14.99 -17.61 24.73
CA LEU A 16 15.00 -16.28 24.12
C LEU A 16 14.92 -16.26 22.58
N VAL A 17 14.06 -15.35 22.12
CA VAL A 17 13.98 -14.75 20.77
C VAL A 17 13.13 -15.50 19.74
N GLY A 18 11.80 -15.42 19.91
CA GLY A 18 10.85 -15.48 18.80
C GLY A 18 10.62 -14.10 18.18
N ALA A 19 11.69 -13.34 17.90
CA ALA A 19 11.60 -12.11 17.11
C ALA A 19 11.70 -12.47 15.63
N GLY A 20 10.57 -12.85 15.04
CA GLY A 20 10.41 -13.05 13.61
C GLY A 20 9.53 -11.97 13.00
N ILE A 21 9.87 -10.68 13.18
CA ILE A 21 9.30 -9.65 12.30
C ILE A 21 10.00 -9.82 10.97
N VAL A 22 9.32 -10.46 10.02
CA VAL A 22 9.73 -10.44 8.62
C VAL A 22 9.49 -9.02 8.11
N LEU A 23 10.49 -8.15 8.28
CA LEU A 23 10.60 -6.93 7.48
C LEU A 23 10.96 -7.38 6.06
N ALA A 24 9.95 -7.79 5.29
CA ALA A 24 10.07 -7.91 3.86
C ALA A 24 10.17 -6.49 3.27
N GLY A 25 11.36 -5.91 3.38
CA GLY A 25 11.77 -4.73 2.65
C GLY A 25 11.91 -5.09 1.18
N PHE A 26 10.79 -5.10 0.46
CA PHE A 26 10.82 -5.12 -0.99
C PHE A 26 11.19 -3.72 -1.47
N ALA A 27 12.49 -3.47 -1.61
CA ALA A 27 13.01 -2.35 -2.36
C ALA A 27 12.79 -2.62 -3.85
N PHE A 28 11.60 -2.29 -4.36
CA PHE A 28 11.38 -2.24 -5.81
C PHE A 28 12.01 -0.96 -6.36
N ALA A 29 13.16 -1.14 -7.01
CA ALA A 29 13.71 -0.18 -7.94
C ALA A 29 12.94 -0.27 -9.26
N GLY A 30 12.46 0.87 -9.79
CA GLY A 30 11.86 0.99 -11.12
C GLY A 30 10.44 1.56 -11.07
N GLN A 31 9.96 2.40 -11.99
CA GLN A 31 10.47 2.88 -13.27
C GLN A 31 10.12 4.38 -13.39
N LYS A 32 10.90 5.14 -14.16
CA LYS A 32 10.55 6.50 -14.55
C LYS A 32 9.21 6.50 -15.29
N LEU A 33 8.13 6.84 -14.61
CA LEU A 33 6.90 7.29 -15.24
C LEU A 33 7.19 8.64 -15.89
N MET A 34 7.59 8.63 -17.17
CA MET A 34 7.51 9.80 -18.04
C MET A 34 6.03 9.99 -18.42
N GLY A 35 5.24 10.49 -17.46
CA GLY A 35 3.89 10.96 -17.67
C GLY A 35 3.89 12.47 -17.81
N THR A 36 3.33 12.96 -18.91
CA THR A 36 3.08 14.38 -19.22
C THR A 36 2.70 15.18 -17.99
N ALA A 37 3.21 16.41 -17.86
CA ALA A 37 2.91 17.34 -16.77
C ALA A 37 1.39 17.60 -16.67
N ALA A 38 0.69 16.71 -15.98
CA ALA A 38 -0.72 16.78 -15.69
C ALA A 38 -0.90 17.50 -14.36
N PHE A 39 -2.06 18.14 -14.23
CA PHE A 39 -2.40 18.99 -13.10
C PHE A 39 -2.22 18.24 -11.78
N ALA A 40 -1.13 18.52 -11.07
CA ALA A 40 -0.90 17.98 -9.74
C ALA A 40 -1.92 18.64 -8.78
N PRO A 41 -2.74 17.87 -8.06
CA PRO A 41 -3.49 18.42 -6.93
C PRO A 41 -2.49 19.11 -5.98
N ARG A 42 -2.93 20.06 -5.13
CA ARG A 42 -2.03 20.67 -4.15
C ARG A 42 -1.74 19.66 -3.02
N LEU A 43 -1.02 18.60 -3.37
CA LEU A 43 -0.71 17.46 -2.53
C LEU A 43 0.27 17.84 -1.43
N GLY A 44 1.17 18.80 -1.69
CA GLY A 44 2.14 19.28 -0.71
C GLY A 44 2.91 18.12 -0.10
N LYS A 45 2.77 17.92 1.22
CA LYS A 45 3.41 16.81 1.94
C LYS A 45 2.92 15.41 1.55
N TYR A 46 1.81 15.30 0.83
CA TYR A 46 1.20 14.03 0.40
C TYR A 46 1.57 13.61 -1.02
N GLN A 47 2.44 14.37 -1.70
CA GLN A 47 2.85 14.09 -3.07
C GLN A 47 3.43 12.68 -3.20
N GLN A 48 4.31 12.29 -2.28
CA GLN A 48 4.94 10.98 -2.30
C GLN A 48 3.89 9.85 -2.15
N GLN A 49 2.96 9.98 -1.20
CA GLN A 49 1.93 8.95 -0.98
C GLN A 49 1.01 8.84 -2.19
N TRP A 50 0.67 9.96 -2.84
CA TRP A 50 -0.11 9.96 -4.07
C TRP A 50 0.60 9.16 -5.16
N GLU A 51 1.88 9.43 -5.42
CA GLU A 51 2.68 8.68 -6.40
C GLU A 51 2.78 7.19 -6.05
N GLN A 52 3.01 6.87 -4.78
CA GLN A 52 3.11 5.48 -4.30
C GLN A 52 1.79 4.71 -4.48
N VAL A 53 0.64 5.35 -4.26
CA VAL A 53 -0.67 4.73 -4.57
C VAL A 53 -0.77 4.40 -6.06
N HIS A 54 -0.37 5.31 -6.96
CA HIS A 54 -0.49 5.07 -8.40
C HIS A 54 0.47 3.99 -8.89
N GLN A 55 1.69 3.95 -8.35
CA GLN A 55 2.64 2.87 -8.61
C GLN A 55 2.10 1.53 -8.12
N ALA A 56 1.57 1.47 -6.90
CA ALA A 56 0.98 0.26 -6.34
C ALA A 56 -0.21 -0.25 -7.16
N ILE A 57 -1.10 0.64 -7.62
CA ILE A 57 -2.22 0.29 -8.52
C ILE A 57 -1.69 -0.31 -9.83
N ALA A 58 -0.64 0.26 -10.43
CA ALA A 58 -0.09 -0.21 -11.70
C ALA A 58 0.47 -1.64 -11.62
N VAL A 59 0.93 -2.08 -10.44
CA VAL A 59 1.50 -3.43 -10.22
C VAL A 59 0.60 -4.31 -9.34
N TRP A 60 -0.67 -3.93 -9.14
CA TRP A 60 -1.63 -4.69 -8.33
C TRP A 60 -1.23 -4.92 -6.86
N ASP A 61 -0.42 -4.04 -6.28
CA ASP A 61 0.00 -4.13 -4.88
C ASP A 61 -1.04 -3.51 -3.94
N LEU A 62 -1.95 -4.37 -3.45
CA LEU A 62 -3.00 -4.00 -2.49
C LEU A 62 -2.45 -3.42 -1.19
N GLN A 63 -1.38 -4.00 -0.64
CA GLN A 63 -0.89 -3.65 0.68
C GLN A 63 -0.25 -2.26 0.65
N THR A 64 0.61 -2.00 -0.34
CA THR A 64 1.25 -0.71 -0.53
C THR A 64 0.22 0.37 -0.86
N ALA A 65 -0.79 0.06 -1.69
CA ALA A 65 -1.88 1.00 -1.99
C ALA A 65 -2.62 1.40 -0.71
N LYS A 66 -3.07 0.44 0.11
CA LYS A 66 -3.79 0.73 1.37
C LYS A 66 -2.94 1.53 2.36
N ALA A 67 -1.67 1.17 2.51
CA ALA A 67 -0.74 1.87 3.41
C ALA A 67 -0.59 3.36 3.04
N ASN A 68 -0.58 3.69 1.74
CA ASN A 68 -0.44 5.06 1.27
C ASN A 68 -1.79 5.81 1.15
N LEU A 69 -2.92 5.10 1.09
CA LEU A 69 -4.26 5.71 1.11
C LEU A 69 -4.63 6.27 2.50
N ILE A 70 -4.21 5.60 3.58
CA ILE A 70 -4.47 6.06 4.96
C ILE A 70 -3.99 7.51 5.18
N PRO A 71 -2.71 7.88 4.93
CA PRO A 71 -2.27 9.25 5.09
C PRO A 71 -2.96 10.22 4.10
N LEU A 72 -3.24 9.80 2.86
CA LEU A 72 -3.95 10.63 1.87
C LEU A 72 -5.37 10.99 2.31
N SER A 73 -6.05 10.11 3.05
CA SER A 73 -7.39 10.39 3.60
C SER A 73 -7.42 11.57 4.58
N HIS A 74 -6.26 11.98 5.10
CA HIS A 74 -6.10 13.15 5.97
C HIS A 74 -5.58 14.39 5.22
N SER A 75 -5.55 14.36 3.89
CA SER A 75 -5.19 15.52 3.07
C SER A 75 -6.12 16.71 3.33
N ARG A 76 -5.58 17.92 3.26
CA ARG A 76 -6.38 19.16 3.29
C ARG A 76 -7.10 19.41 1.96
N ASP A 77 -6.67 18.73 0.89
CA ASP A 77 -7.36 18.73 -0.39
C ASP A 77 -8.53 17.74 -0.30
N ARG A 78 -9.75 18.28 -0.32
CA ARG A 78 -10.99 17.49 -0.22
C ARG A 78 -11.05 16.39 -1.26
N CYS A 79 -10.67 16.69 -2.51
CA CYS A 79 -10.74 15.74 -3.62
C CYS A 79 -9.82 14.54 -3.40
N VAL A 80 -8.62 14.81 -2.87
CA VAL A 80 -7.63 13.77 -2.55
C VAL A 80 -8.09 12.94 -1.36
N ALA A 81 -8.62 13.58 -0.32
CA ALA A 81 -9.12 12.89 0.87
C ALA A 81 -10.30 11.98 0.54
N GLU A 82 -11.30 12.48 -0.22
CA GLU A 82 -12.46 11.69 -0.65
C GLU A 82 -12.07 10.56 -1.60
N PHE A 83 -11.15 10.80 -2.55
CA PHE A 83 -10.60 9.75 -3.38
C PHE A 83 -9.97 8.63 -2.54
N ALA A 84 -9.15 9.00 -1.55
CA ALA A 84 -8.45 8.05 -0.72
C ALA A 84 -9.41 7.22 0.15
N GLN A 85 -10.45 7.85 0.70
CA GLN A 85 -11.49 7.18 1.48
C GLN A 85 -12.30 6.21 0.62
N ASN A 86 -12.79 6.66 -0.54
CA ASN A 86 -13.60 5.84 -1.45
C ASN A 86 -12.81 4.62 -1.94
N LEU A 87 -11.57 4.83 -2.40
CA LEU A 87 -10.74 3.74 -2.89
C LEU A 87 -10.38 2.77 -1.75
N ASN A 88 -10.02 3.26 -0.57
CA ASN A 88 -9.69 2.38 0.57
C ASN A 88 -10.90 1.54 1.03
N GLN A 89 -12.11 2.10 0.99
CA GLN A 89 -13.33 1.36 1.27
C GLN A 89 -13.53 0.23 0.25
N GLN A 90 -13.43 0.54 -1.05
CA GLN A 90 -13.57 -0.48 -2.09
C GLN A 90 -12.50 -1.57 -2.02
N LEU A 91 -11.23 -1.20 -1.78
CA LEU A 91 -10.13 -2.15 -1.58
C LEU A 91 -10.33 -3.03 -0.34
N SER A 92 -11.04 -2.53 0.68
CA SER A 92 -11.35 -3.33 1.88
C SER A 92 -12.49 -4.31 1.65
N THR A 93 -13.42 -4.01 0.73
CA THR A 93 -14.54 -4.90 0.39
C THR A 93 -14.18 -5.90 -0.71
N GLN A 94 -13.46 -5.46 -1.75
CA GLN A 94 -13.23 -6.23 -2.98
C GLN A 94 -11.77 -6.65 -3.17
N GLY A 95 -10.86 -6.25 -2.27
CA GLY A 95 -9.44 -6.50 -2.43
C GLY A 95 -8.86 -5.76 -3.63
N ALA A 96 -7.83 -6.34 -4.27
CA ALA A 96 -7.13 -5.72 -5.39
C ALA A 96 -8.02 -5.47 -6.63
N GLU A 97 -9.13 -6.20 -6.76
CA GLU A 97 -10.10 -6.04 -7.87
C GLU A 97 -10.67 -4.62 -7.95
N ALA A 98 -10.76 -3.91 -6.82
CA ALA A 98 -11.21 -2.52 -6.78
C ALA A 98 -10.24 -1.54 -7.46
N PHE A 99 -9.02 -1.94 -7.82
CA PHE A 99 -8.13 -1.10 -8.65
C PHE A 99 -8.75 -0.74 -10.01
N ARG A 100 -9.59 -1.61 -10.56
CA ARG A 100 -10.33 -1.31 -11.81
C ARG A 100 -11.29 -0.13 -11.67
N ALA A 101 -11.77 0.14 -10.46
CA ALA A 101 -12.70 1.24 -10.17
C ALA A 101 -12.00 2.59 -9.96
N VAL A 102 -10.66 2.66 -9.89
CA VAL A 102 -9.91 3.91 -9.60
C VAL A 102 -10.34 5.05 -10.51
N ASN A 103 -10.40 4.82 -11.82
CA ASN A 103 -10.79 5.85 -12.77
C ASN A 103 -12.28 6.20 -12.71
N GLN A 104 -13.14 5.25 -12.34
CA GLN A 104 -14.55 5.54 -12.11
C GLN A 104 -14.73 6.46 -10.89
N ILE A 105 -14.02 6.19 -9.80
CA ILE A 105 -14.03 7.04 -8.59
C ILE A 105 -13.55 8.45 -8.93
N LYS A 106 -12.43 8.58 -9.64
CA LYS A 106 -11.89 9.88 -10.04
C LYS A 106 -12.84 10.66 -10.94
N ARG A 107 -13.47 10.01 -11.94
CA ARG A 107 -14.50 10.66 -12.79
C ARG A 107 -15.67 11.16 -11.97
N SER A 108 -16.22 10.32 -11.09
CA SER A 108 -17.33 10.69 -10.22
C SER A 108 -17.01 11.90 -9.34
N LEU A 109 -15.80 11.97 -8.79
CA LEU A 109 -15.36 13.11 -7.99
C LEU A 109 -15.17 14.37 -8.85
N ASN A 110 -14.63 14.24 -10.06
CA ASN A 110 -14.49 15.36 -10.98
C ASN A 110 -15.85 15.94 -11.40
N ASP A 111 -16.84 15.07 -11.63
CA ASP A 111 -18.19 15.47 -12.06
C ASP A 111 -19.04 16.05 -10.91
N GLN A 112 -18.95 15.47 -9.71
CA GLN A 112 -19.85 15.82 -8.59
C GLN A 112 -19.27 16.86 -7.61
N ALA A 113 -17.95 16.87 -7.45
CA ALA A 113 -17.28 17.64 -6.41
C ALA A 113 -16.40 18.78 -6.95
N ASP A 114 -16.53 19.09 -8.25
CA ASP A 114 -15.68 20.04 -9.00
C ASP A 114 -14.19 19.74 -8.83
N CYS A 115 -13.86 18.44 -8.75
CA CYS A 115 -12.49 17.99 -8.61
C CYS A 115 -11.77 17.98 -9.96
N LYS A 116 -10.43 18.03 -9.91
CA LYS A 116 -9.55 17.95 -11.09
C LYS A 116 -8.50 16.85 -10.90
N LEU A 117 -8.97 15.66 -10.54
CA LEU A 117 -8.12 14.48 -10.39
C LEU A 117 -7.74 13.93 -11.76
N GLU A 118 -6.46 13.69 -11.98
CA GLU A 118 -5.95 13.12 -13.22
C GLU A 118 -6.45 11.69 -13.42
N ILE A 119 -7.06 11.43 -14.57
CA ILE A 119 -7.44 10.08 -15.00
C ILE A 119 -6.23 9.40 -15.62
N THR A 120 -5.73 8.37 -14.94
CA THR A 120 -4.52 7.64 -15.35
C THR A 120 -4.93 6.37 -16.07
N PRO A 121 -4.51 6.13 -17.32
CA PRO A 121 -4.72 4.84 -17.95
C PRO A 121 -3.85 3.80 -17.23
N TYR A 122 -4.51 2.81 -16.62
CA TYR A 122 -3.83 1.65 -16.05
C TYR A 122 -3.97 0.50 -17.04
N GLU A 123 -2.85 -0.08 -17.44
CA GLU A 123 -2.83 -1.31 -18.23
C GLU A 123 -3.05 -2.48 -17.28
N PHE A 124 -4.31 -2.85 -17.09
CA PHE A 124 -4.67 -4.05 -16.37
C PHE A 124 -4.61 -5.22 -17.35
N SER A 125 -3.50 -5.98 -17.35
CA SER A 125 -3.42 -7.20 -18.14
C SER A 125 -4.59 -8.14 -17.81
N PRO A 126 -5.25 -8.72 -18.83
CA PRO A 126 -6.46 -9.54 -18.66
C PRO A 126 -6.23 -10.86 -17.93
#